data_AF-A0A1F6ZEM4-F1
#
_entry.id   AF-A0A1F6ZEM4-F1
#
_cell.length_a   1.000
_cell.length_b   1.000
_cell.length_c   1.000
_cell.angle_alpha   90.00
_cell.angle_beta   90.00
_cell.angle_gamma   90.00
#
_symmetry.space_group_name_H-M   'P 1'
#
loop_
_entity.id
_entity.type
_entity.pdbx_description
1 polymer ?
#
loop_
_entity_poly.entity_id
_entity_poly.type
_entity_poly.pdbx_seq_one_letter_code
_entity_poly.pdbx_strand_id
1 'polypeptide(L)'
;MVYKKYIKKNGKSYGPYIYHSRRVNGKVISEYHGSSGPNYKRFILFIFGILFLISIAFFIFNSNGKITGKSISEQEIDSQMQNSLSEEKIIYPAVYFTLISRQVQDEPETEEQPDESQISENQDDSIAIEENIAEEPQQNESGEIIIPSENITPEQPTGQPSAEESEPELSEPPQEQQQEESVGESAEQPEESETEQTEEPVEEITPPPANVILGILRTVSNFFLGLLKPTGMAVSESMITEIKREVSANEPFIYDLKKGESVELLSGSVKTNSKSLSDNVLQIIYENNRVLISTNYSEIESASDSDVNQTNETVLIISNLVNESFNIEPLTEEENKILEEKLGNISVERIKTELFNGRYIIGYGLGEYNIEYSYDADLDNEILNLQMENDKIKWLRDIIKELSREKSVSESVDLS
;
A
#
# COMPACT_ATOMS: atom_id res chain seq x y z
N MET A 1 11.08 -12.88 32.43
CA MET A 1 11.63 -13.98 31.59
C MET A 1 10.75 -15.22 31.72
N VAL A 2 10.46 -15.89 30.62
CA VAL A 2 9.66 -17.13 30.58
C VAL A 2 10.59 -18.32 30.50
N TYR A 3 10.39 -19.34 31.32
CA TYR A 3 11.15 -20.59 31.23
C TYR A 3 10.27 -21.82 31.48
N LYS A 4 10.67 -22.94 30.89
CA LYS A 4 10.02 -24.24 31.04
C LYS A 4 10.71 -25.03 32.13
N LYS A 5 9.95 -25.64 33.02
CA LYS A 5 10.45 -26.53 34.06
C LYS A 5 9.83 -27.91 33.91
N TYR A 6 10.66 -28.94 34.05
CA TYR A 6 10.24 -30.34 34.09
C TYR A 6 10.45 -30.88 35.50
N ILE A 7 9.50 -31.68 35.98
CA ILE A 7 9.55 -32.28 37.31
C ILE A 7 9.63 -33.79 37.12
N LYS A 8 10.60 -34.47 37.73
CA LYS A 8 10.68 -35.93 37.73
C LYS A 8 10.05 -36.49 38.99
N LYS A 9 9.07 -37.39 38.86
CA LYS A 9 8.46 -38.13 39.97
C LYS A 9 8.39 -39.60 39.60
N ASN A 10 8.95 -40.47 40.45
CA ASN A 10 9.02 -41.92 40.21
C ASN A 10 9.66 -42.29 38.84
N GLY A 11 10.72 -41.59 38.44
CA GLY A 11 11.40 -41.81 37.15
C GLY A 11 10.67 -41.27 35.92
N LYS A 12 9.42 -40.78 36.05
CA LYS A 12 8.65 -40.17 34.95
C LYS A 12 8.83 -38.66 34.96
N SER A 13 9.00 -38.05 33.78
CA SER A 13 9.10 -36.60 33.60
C SER A 13 7.71 -35.99 33.38
N TYR A 14 7.38 -34.94 34.13
CA TYR A 14 6.12 -34.20 34.09
C TYR A 14 6.41 -32.75 33.69
N GLY A 15 5.66 -32.24 32.70
CA GLY A 15 5.84 -30.90 32.13
C GLY A 15 5.59 -30.89 30.62
N PRO A 16 5.90 -29.78 29.92
CA PRO A 16 6.54 -28.57 30.45
C PRO A 16 5.59 -27.71 31.29
N TYR A 17 6.05 -27.29 32.46
CA TYR A 17 5.41 -26.26 33.28
C TYR A 17 6.01 -24.90 32.94
N ILE A 18 5.15 -23.91 32.65
CA ILE A 18 5.61 -22.58 32.26
C ILE A 18 5.65 -21.69 33.50
N TYR A 19 6.80 -21.08 33.74
CA TYR A 19 7.02 -20.12 34.81
C TYR A 19 7.39 -18.76 34.24
N HIS A 20 6.84 -17.70 34.84
CA HIS A 20 7.27 -16.33 34.62
C HIS A 20 8.06 -15.82 35.81
N SER A 21 9.28 -15.38 35.54
CA SER A 21 10.11 -14.69 36.53
C SER A 21 9.98 -13.18 36.35
N ARG A 22 9.60 -12.49 37.44
CA ARG A 22 9.61 -11.02 37.57
C ARG A 22 10.23 -10.59 38.90
N ARG A 23 10.81 -9.40 38.93
CA ARG A 23 11.29 -8.76 40.18
C ARG A 23 10.19 -7.86 40.73
N VAL A 24 9.86 -8.01 42.01
CA VAL A 24 8.94 -7.13 42.75
C VAL A 24 9.64 -6.73 44.03
N ASN A 25 9.87 -5.43 44.25
CA ASN A 25 10.60 -4.90 45.41
C ASN A 25 11.99 -5.54 45.62
N GLY A 26 12.78 -5.65 44.54
CA GLY A 26 14.13 -6.24 44.60
C GLY A 26 14.18 -7.77 44.75
N LYS A 27 13.04 -8.44 44.96
CA LYS A 27 12.96 -9.91 45.09
C LYS A 27 12.48 -10.56 43.80
N VAL A 28 13.13 -11.65 43.39
CA VAL A 28 12.70 -12.46 42.24
C VAL A 28 11.54 -13.36 42.67
N ILE A 29 10.40 -13.24 42.01
CA ILE A 29 9.20 -14.05 42.22
C ILE A 29 8.94 -14.86 40.94
N SER A 30 8.66 -16.15 41.08
CA SER A 30 8.31 -17.05 39.99
C SER A 30 6.83 -17.43 40.08
N GLU A 31 6.06 -17.07 39.05
CA GLU A 31 4.64 -17.33 38.95
C GLU A 31 4.39 -18.52 38.00
N TYR A 32 3.56 -19.48 38.42
CA TYR A 32 3.24 -20.67 37.64
C TYR A 32 2.02 -20.41 36.75
N HIS A 33 2.20 -20.53 35.44
CA HIS A 33 1.15 -20.23 34.45
C HIS A 33 0.45 -21.48 33.88
N GLY A 34 0.65 -22.65 34.50
CA GLY A 34 0.07 -23.90 34.01
C GLY A 34 1.01 -24.70 33.10
N SER A 35 0.57 -25.91 32.75
CA SER A 35 1.17 -26.66 31.65
C SER A 35 0.58 -26.19 30.34
N SER A 36 1.40 -25.90 29.33
CA SER A 36 0.89 -25.74 27.96
C SER A 36 0.20 -27.04 27.57
N GLY A 37 -1.13 -27.03 27.51
CA GLY A 37 -1.89 -28.17 27.02
C GLY A 37 -1.41 -28.56 25.63
N PRO A 38 -1.57 -29.83 25.23
CA PRO A 38 -1.26 -30.23 23.86
C PRO A 38 -2.01 -29.34 22.86
N ASN A 39 -1.29 -28.81 21.87
CA ASN A 39 -1.87 -27.96 20.84
C ASN A 39 -2.71 -28.80 19.87
N TYR A 40 -3.95 -29.14 20.26
CA TYR A 40 -4.87 -29.96 19.47
C TYR A 40 -5.08 -29.44 18.05
N LYS A 41 -4.98 -28.12 17.82
CA LYS A 41 -5.08 -27.51 16.48
C LYS A 41 -4.06 -28.07 15.48
N ARG A 42 -2.80 -28.26 15.89
CA ARG A 42 -1.75 -28.83 15.02
C ARG A 42 -1.97 -30.33 14.77
N PHE A 43 -2.47 -31.04 15.79
CA PHE A 43 -2.78 -32.45 15.68
C PHE A 43 -3.97 -32.71 14.74
N ILE A 44 -5.02 -31.89 14.84
CA ILE A 44 -6.19 -31.93 13.94
C ILE A 44 -5.77 -31.67 12.49
N LEU A 45 -4.91 -30.67 12.25
CA LEU A 45 -4.41 -30.36 10.91
C LEU A 45 -3.63 -31.55 10.31
N PHE A 46 -2.84 -32.26 11.11
CA PHE A 46 -2.14 -33.47 10.69
C PHE A 46 -3.10 -34.60 10.30
N ILE A 47 -4.18 -34.80 11.08
CA ILE A 47 -5.22 -35.79 10.76
C ILE A 47 -5.93 -35.44 9.44
N PHE A 48 -6.28 -34.16 9.23
CA PHE A 48 -6.89 -33.72 7.98
C PHE A 48 -5.96 -33.90 6.77
N GLY A 49 -4.66 -33.64 6.92
CA GLY A 49 -3.68 -33.89 5.86
C GLY A 49 -3.61 -35.36 5.45
N ILE A 50 -3.63 -36.27 6.43
CA ILE A 50 -3.67 -37.71 6.16
C ILE A 50 -4.98 -38.11 5.47
N LEU A 51 -6.13 -37.62 5.95
CA LEU A 51 -7.43 -37.90 5.33
C LEU A 51 -7.50 -37.39 3.89
N PHE A 52 -6.92 -36.21 3.62
CA PHE A 52 -6.85 -35.65 2.27
C PHE A 52 -6.03 -36.52 1.32
N LEU A 53 -4.86 -37.00 1.75
CA LEU A 53 -4.05 -37.93 0.97
C LEU A 53 -4.78 -39.26 0.69
N ILE A 54 -5.49 -39.79 1.68
CA ILE A 54 -6.31 -41.00 1.50
C ILE A 54 -7.44 -40.75 0.50
N SER A 55 -8.06 -39.56 0.53
CA SER A 55 -9.11 -39.17 -0.43
C SER A 55 -8.58 -39.09 -1.86
N ILE A 56 -7.41 -38.47 -2.08
CA ILE A 56 -6.76 -38.42 -3.40
C ILE A 56 -6.44 -39.84 -3.89
N ALA A 57 -5.83 -40.66 -3.04
CA ALA A 57 -5.53 -42.04 -3.40
C ALA A 57 -6.82 -42.82 -3.75
N PHE A 58 -7.87 -42.68 -2.96
CA PHE A 58 -9.17 -43.29 -3.22
C PHE A 58 -9.78 -42.84 -4.56
N PHE A 59 -9.65 -41.56 -4.91
CA PHE A 59 -10.12 -41.03 -6.19
C PHE A 59 -9.34 -41.64 -7.36
N ILE A 60 -8.01 -41.75 -7.24
CA ILE A 60 -7.15 -42.39 -8.24
C ILE A 60 -7.54 -43.87 -8.41
N PHE A 61 -7.72 -44.62 -7.32
CA PHE A 61 -8.05 -46.06 -7.37
C PHE A 61 -9.48 -46.35 -7.85
N ASN A 62 -10.47 -45.47 -7.58
CA ASN A 62 -11.85 -45.65 -8.07
C ASN A 62 -12.09 -45.06 -9.46
N SER A 63 -11.21 -44.18 -9.93
CA SER A 63 -11.20 -43.81 -11.34
C SER A 63 -10.79 -45.04 -12.13
N ASN A 64 -11.76 -45.75 -12.73
CA ASN A 64 -11.59 -47.01 -13.47
C ASN A 64 -10.71 -46.85 -14.73
N GLY A 65 -9.42 -46.54 -14.57
CA GLY A 65 -8.39 -46.59 -15.60
C GLY A 65 -8.56 -45.63 -16.79
N LYS A 66 -9.49 -44.67 -16.73
CA LYS A 66 -9.75 -43.71 -17.82
C LYS A 66 -9.26 -42.32 -17.46
N ILE A 67 -8.03 -42.20 -16.97
CA ILE A 67 -7.24 -40.97 -17.17
C ILE A 67 -6.89 -40.97 -18.66
N THR A 68 -7.86 -40.58 -19.50
CA THR A 68 -7.63 -40.43 -20.93
C THR A 68 -6.79 -39.19 -21.10
N GLY A 69 -5.47 -39.34 -21.02
CA GLY A 69 -4.56 -38.40 -21.62
C GLY A 69 -4.85 -38.39 -23.11
N LYS A 70 -5.75 -37.51 -23.55
CA LYS A 70 -5.79 -37.09 -24.94
C LYS A 70 -4.49 -36.31 -25.15
N SER A 71 -3.41 -37.01 -25.50
CA SER A 71 -2.28 -36.36 -26.14
C SER A 71 -2.84 -35.85 -27.47
N ILE A 72 -3.16 -34.57 -27.53
CA ILE A 72 -3.33 -33.91 -28.81
C ILE A 72 -1.95 -33.95 -29.45
N SER A 73 -1.83 -34.70 -30.54
CA SER A 73 -0.64 -34.62 -31.38
C SER A 73 -0.57 -33.20 -31.91
N GLU A 74 0.55 -32.54 -31.61
CA GLU A 74 0.91 -31.14 -31.90
C GLU A 74 0.66 -30.71 -33.37
N GLN A 75 0.46 -31.67 -34.27
CA GLN A 75 0.38 -31.46 -35.72
C GLN A 75 -1.01 -31.04 -36.25
N GLU A 76 -2.08 -31.10 -35.45
CA GLU A 76 -3.45 -30.70 -35.90
C GLU A 76 -3.94 -29.38 -35.28
N ILE A 77 -3.20 -28.82 -34.31
CA ILE A 77 -3.52 -27.52 -33.69
C ILE A 77 -3.15 -26.35 -34.64
N ASP A 78 -2.08 -26.47 -35.42
CA ASP A 78 -1.56 -25.37 -36.26
C ASP A 78 -2.53 -24.95 -37.37
N SER A 79 -3.35 -25.86 -37.91
CA SER A 79 -4.26 -25.54 -39.01
C SER A 79 -5.63 -24.99 -38.59
N GLN A 80 -6.01 -25.10 -37.31
CA GLN A 80 -7.26 -24.50 -36.80
C GLN A 80 -7.05 -23.28 -35.91
N MET A 81 -5.85 -23.04 -35.36
CA MET A 81 -5.55 -21.80 -34.64
C MET A 81 -5.23 -20.60 -35.54
N GLN A 82 -4.80 -20.80 -36.79
CA GLN A 82 -4.45 -19.68 -37.68
C GLN A 82 -5.63 -18.85 -38.21
N ASN A 83 -6.89 -19.27 -38.01
CA ASN A 83 -8.07 -18.54 -38.50
C ASN A 83 -8.94 -17.91 -37.41
N SER A 84 -8.52 -17.90 -36.14
CA SER A 84 -9.29 -17.22 -35.06
C SER A 84 -8.46 -16.34 -34.12
N LEU A 85 -7.17 -16.13 -34.37
CA LEU A 85 -6.45 -14.99 -33.78
C LEU A 85 -6.74 -13.76 -34.66
N SER A 86 -7.90 -13.15 -34.48
CA SER A 86 -7.96 -11.72 -34.75
C SER A 86 -7.00 -11.08 -33.76
N GLU A 87 -5.89 -10.53 -34.25
CA GLU A 87 -4.92 -9.81 -33.43
C GLU A 87 -5.66 -8.66 -32.72
N GLU A 88 -6.05 -8.89 -31.46
CA GLU A 88 -6.62 -7.86 -30.60
C GLU A 88 -5.53 -6.82 -30.36
N LYS A 89 -5.61 -5.71 -31.09
CA LYS A 89 -4.65 -4.63 -30.98
C LYS A 89 -5.01 -3.77 -29.77
N ILE A 90 -4.17 -3.80 -28.75
CA ILE A 90 -4.31 -2.92 -27.58
C ILE A 90 -3.87 -1.50 -28.00
N ILE A 91 -4.75 -0.53 -27.79
CA ILE A 91 -4.48 0.90 -27.99
C ILE A 91 -4.56 1.64 -26.66
N TYR A 92 -3.79 2.73 -26.55
CA TYR A 92 -3.73 3.58 -25.35
C TYR A 92 -4.25 4.97 -25.70
N PRO A 93 -5.58 5.17 -25.72
CA PRO A 93 -6.15 6.45 -26.12
C PRO A 93 -5.84 7.54 -25.08
N ALA A 94 -5.91 8.80 -25.51
CA ALA A 94 -5.82 9.94 -24.61
C ALA A 94 -7.02 9.98 -23.64
N VAL A 95 -6.72 10.20 -22.36
CA VAL A 95 -7.67 10.39 -21.27
C VAL A 95 -7.68 11.86 -20.88
N TYR A 96 -8.80 12.52 -21.11
CA TYR A 96 -9.07 13.92 -20.77
C TYR A 96 -9.57 14.04 -19.34
N PHE A 97 -9.11 15.07 -18.64
CA PHE A 97 -9.56 15.39 -17.28
C PHE A 97 -9.49 16.90 -17.01
N THR A 98 -10.11 17.32 -15.91
CA THR A 98 -10.09 18.72 -15.47
C THR A 98 -9.59 18.81 -14.04
N LEU A 99 -8.57 19.64 -13.81
CA LEU A 99 -8.11 19.98 -12.48
C LEU A 99 -8.71 21.32 -12.03
N ILE A 100 -8.91 21.45 -10.73
CA ILE A 100 -9.32 22.68 -10.05
C ILE A 100 -8.13 23.19 -9.27
N SER A 101 -7.55 24.31 -9.70
CA SER A 101 -6.52 25.01 -8.94
C SER A 101 -7.15 26.05 -8.01
N ARG A 102 -6.72 26.08 -6.75
CA ARG A 102 -7.07 27.09 -5.75
C ARG A 102 -5.79 27.76 -5.26
N GLN A 103 -5.73 29.08 -5.34
CA GLN A 103 -4.71 29.86 -4.67
C GLN A 103 -5.21 30.26 -3.29
N VAL A 104 -4.54 29.79 -2.24
CA VAL A 104 -4.70 30.35 -0.91
C VAL A 104 -3.99 31.70 -0.94
N GLN A 105 -4.75 32.79 -0.80
CA GLN A 105 -4.15 34.09 -0.52
C GLN A 105 -3.41 33.92 0.81
N ASP A 106 -2.08 34.05 0.78
CA ASP A 106 -1.30 34.20 2.00
C ASP A 106 -1.98 35.31 2.81
N GLU A 107 -2.63 34.92 3.91
CA GLU A 107 -3.21 35.87 4.84
C GLU A 107 -2.05 36.79 5.21
N PRO A 108 -2.15 38.11 4.96
CA PRO A 108 -1.02 38.99 5.19
C PRO A 108 -0.61 38.77 6.63
N GLU A 109 0.61 38.26 6.84
CA GLU A 109 1.21 38.12 8.16
C GLU A 109 0.98 39.46 8.82
N THR A 110 0.00 39.50 9.73
CA THR A 110 -0.25 40.69 10.50
C THR A 110 0.98 40.74 11.37
N GLU A 111 1.96 41.56 10.98
CA GLU A 111 3.10 41.88 11.82
C GLU A 111 2.48 42.29 13.16
N GLU A 112 2.46 41.37 14.12
CA GLU A 112 2.15 41.67 15.51
C GLU A 112 3.23 42.65 15.93
N GLN A 113 2.92 43.94 15.79
CA GLN A 113 3.73 44.97 16.42
C GLN A 113 3.72 44.62 17.91
N PRO A 114 4.90 44.44 18.53
CA PRO A 114 4.96 44.21 19.96
C PRO A 114 4.30 45.41 20.63
N ASP A 115 3.21 45.15 21.34
CA ASP A 115 2.45 46.15 22.07
C ASP A 115 3.28 46.61 23.28
N GLU A 116 4.30 47.45 23.03
CA GLU A 116 5.05 48.20 24.04
C GLU A 116 4.19 49.36 24.56
N SER A 117 3.10 49.06 25.25
CA SER A 117 2.59 49.95 26.29
C SER A 117 1.48 49.27 27.07
N GLN A 118 1.70 49.04 28.37
CA GLN A 118 0.86 49.49 29.49
C GLN A 118 1.42 48.88 30.81
N ILE A 119 2.51 49.47 31.30
CA ILE A 119 2.84 49.43 32.73
C ILE A 119 1.92 50.48 33.38
N SER A 120 0.80 50.03 33.94
CA SER A 120 -0.04 50.83 34.83
C SER A 120 0.28 50.42 36.26
N GLU A 121 1.08 51.28 36.87
CA GLU A 121 1.24 51.50 38.31
C GLU A 121 -0.11 51.44 39.05
N ASN A 122 -0.23 50.57 40.05
CA ASN A 122 -1.20 50.71 41.14
C ASN A 122 -0.55 50.24 42.43
N GLN A 123 -0.25 51.21 43.28
CA GLN A 123 0.16 51.07 44.67
C GLN A 123 -1.05 50.79 45.58
N ASP A 124 -0.70 50.26 46.76
CA ASP A 124 -1.46 50.22 48.02
C ASP A 124 -2.76 49.39 48.07
N ASP A 125 -2.65 48.22 48.73
CA ASP A 125 -3.11 48.20 50.12
C ASP A 125 -2.49 47.04 50.91
N SER A 126 -2.04 47.41 52.10
CA SER A 126 -1.37 46.62 53.13
C SER A 126 -2.26 45.56 53.78
N ILE A 127 -1.74 44.32 53.92
CA ILE A 127 -2.05 43.46 55.07
C ILE A 127 -0.77 42.78 55.54
N ALA A 128 -0.31 43.23 56.71
CA ALA A 128 0.70 42.56 57.52
C ALA A 128 0.10 41.32 58.20
N ILE A 129 0.91 40.27 58.40
CA ILE A 129 1.02 39.45 59.63
C ILE A 129 2.26 38.52 59.50
N GLU A 130 3.19 38.75 60.44
CA GLU A 130 4.13 37.85 61.16
C GLU A 130 4.85 36.72 60.37
N GLU A 131 6.17 36.76 60.17
CA GLU A 131 7.29 36.66 61.15
C GLU A 131 7.36 35.29 61.86
N ASN A 132 8.23 34.38 61.39
CA ASN A 132 9.36 33.82 62.16
C ASN A 132 10.09 32.63 61.47
N ILE A 133 11.43 32.77 61.34
CA ILE A 133 12.51 31.84 61.78
C ILE A 133 12.46 30.39 61.18
N ALA A 134 13.50 29.78 60.59
CA ALA A 134 14.96 29.85 60.75
C ALA A 134 15.68 29.04 59.64
N GLU A 135 16.97 29.37 59.47
CA GLU A 135 18.11 28.47 59.22
C GLU A 135 18.29 27.79 57.84
N GLU A 136 19.06 28.48 57.01
CA GLU A 136 20.26 27.96 56.29
C GLU A 136 21.20 27.15 57.24
N PRO A 137 22.19 26.31 56.80
CA PRO A 137 22.91 26.43 55.53
C PRO A 137 23.53 25.15 54.87
N GLN A 138 24.19 25.39 53.73
CA GLN A 138 25.42 24.79 53.17
C GLN A 138 25.45 23.45 52.40
N GLN A 139 26.13 23.60 51.25
CA GLN A 139 26.83 22.62 50.41
C GLN A 139 27.75 21.68 51.22
N ASN A 140 27.95 20.45 50.72
CA ASN A 140 29.28 19.84 50.79
C ASN A 140 29.52 18.75 49.74
N GLU A 141 30.77 18.72 49.30
CA GLU A 141 31.40 17.89 48.30
C GLU A 141 31.65 16.45 48.76
N SER A 142 31.92 15.59 47.75
CA SER A 142 32.94 14.52 47.72
C SER A 142 33.16 13.65 48.98
N GLY A 143 32.85 12.36 48.83
CA GLY A 143 33.23 11.33 49.80
C GLY A 143 33.21 9.93 49.18
N GLU A 144 34.32 9.55 48.57
CA GLU A 144 34.70 8.18 48.24
C GLU A 144 34.75 7.34 49.54
N ILE A 145 33.97 6.24 49.59
CA ILE A 145 34.06 5.24 50.66
C ILE A 145 34.10 3.83 50.03
N ILE A 146 35.29 3.24 50.14
CA ILE A 146 35.66 1.84 49.91
C ILE A 146 35.26 1.03 51.14
N ILE A 147 34.53 -0.10 51.01
CA ILE A 147 34.65 -1.32 51.87
C ILE A 147 33.99 -2.53 51.14
N PRO A 148 34.24 -3.81 51.50
CA PRO A 148 35.41 -4.64 51.20
C PRO A 148 35.09 -5.86 50.30
N SER A 149 36.15 -6.40 49.68
CA SER A 149 36.15 -7.72 49.04
C SER A 149 36.24 -8.83 50.11
N GLU A 150 35.28 -9.75 50.13
CA GLU A 150 35.37 -10.99 50.90
C GLU A 150 35.28 -12.20 49.95
N ASN A 151 36.32 -13.01 50.04
CA ASN A 151 36.68 -14.15 49.22
C ASN A 151 36.02 -15.42 49.76
N ILE A 152 35.17 -16.10 48.98
CA ILE A 152 34.86 -17.53 49.21
C ILE A 152 34.71 -18.28 47.87
N THR A 153 35.66 -19.19 47.66
CA THR A 153 35.72 -20.28 46.66
C THR A 153 34.57 -21.30 46.89
N PRO A 154 33.98 -21.92 45.85
CA PRO A 154 34.35 -23.32 45.60
C PRO A 154 34.33 -23.77 44.12
N GLU A 155 35.37 -24.56 43.80
CA GLU A 155 35.36 -25.85 43.09
C GLU A 155 34.78 -25.98 41.67
N GLN A 156 35.73 -26.23 40.75
CA GLN A 156 35.64 -27.09 39.56
C GLN A 156 35.04 -28.48 39.90
N PRO A 157 34.34 -29.15 38.97
CA PRO A 157 35.05 -30.04 38.03
C PRO A 157 34.52 -29.93 36.58
N THR A 158 35.38 -29.83 35.55
CA THR A 158 36.05 -30.95 34.84
C THR A 158 35.06 -31.94 34.21
N GLY A 159 34.97 -31.94 32.87
CA GLY A 159 34.20 -32.93 32.13
C GLY A 159 34.10 -32.70 30.62
N GLN A 160 35.23 -32.67 29.93
CA GLN A 160 35.37 -32.86 28.47
C GLN A 160 35.17 -34.34 28.11
N PRO A 161 34.52 -34.68 26.98
CA PRO A 161 35.23 -35.22 25.79
C PRO A 161 34.65 -34.61 24.50
N SER A 162 35.41 -34.19 23.47
CA SER A 162 36.43 -34.89 22.64
C SER A 162 35.89 -36.08 21.84
N ALA A 163 35.50 -35.80 20.59
CA ALA A 163 35.50 -36.65 19.39
C ALA A 163 35.11 -35.70 18.23
N GLU A 164 35.94 -35.28 17.29
CA GLU A 164 36.84 -36.00 16.36
C GLU A 164 36.08 -36.99 15.47
N GLU A 165 35.56 -36.50 14.34
CA GLU A 165 35.29 -37.27 13.10
C GLU A 165 34.83 -36.26 12.01
N SER A 166 35.74 -35.77 11.16
CA SER A 166 36.14 -36.29 9.84
C SER A 166 35.33 -35.70 8.67
N GLU A 167 36.01 -34.86 7.89
CA GLU A 167 35.65 -34.49 6.51
C GLU A 167 35.56 -35.74 5.61
N PRO A 168 34.75 -35.66 4.56
CA PRO A 168 35.14 -36.22 3.29
C PRO A 168 35.19 -35.16 2.18
N GLU A 169 36.38 -35.01 1.60
CA GLU A 169 36.59 -34.67 0.20
C GLU A 169 35.94 -35.73 -0.72
N LEU A 170 35.36 -35.28 -1.83
CA LEU A 170 35.13 -35.93 -3.15
C LEU A 170 33.86 -35.30 -3.74
N SER A 171 33.72 -34.94 -5.01
CA SER A 171 34.52 -35.10 -6.22
C SER A 171 33.79 -34.34 -7.34
N GLU A 172 34.50 -33.57 -8.15
CA GLU A 172 34.05 -33.17 -9.48
C GLU A 172 34.03 -34.36 -10.44
N PRO A 173 33.16 -34.33 -11.45
CA PRO A 173 33.53 -34.86 -12.77
C PRO A 173 33.07 -33.89 -13.90
N PRO A 174 33.43 -34.12 -15.17
CA PRO A 174 34.53 -33.41 -15.82
C PRO A 174 34.05 -32.48 -16.94
N GLN A 175 34.92 -31.53 -17.30
CA GLN A 175 34.84 -30.81 -18.56
C GLN A 175 35.01 -31.76 -19.74
N GLU A 176 34.05 -31.73 -20.66
CA GLU A 176 34.18 -32.30 -22.00
C GLU A 176 34.49 -31.15 -22.97
N GLN A 177 35.68 -31.22 -23.57
CA GLN A 177 36.12 -30.38 -24.69
C GLN A 177 35.89 -31.12 -26.02
N GLN A 178 35.88 -30.33 -27.12
CA GLN A 178 36.02 -30.69 -28.54
C GLN A 178 34.70 -31.11 -29.22
N GLN A 179 34.31 -30.64 -30.41
CA GLN A 179 34.98 -30.24 -31.67
C GLN A 179 34.13 -29.15 -32.37
N GLU A 180 34.65 -28.09 -33.00
CA GLU A 180 35.27 -28.02 -34.34
C GLU A 180 34.39 -28.51 -35.51
N GLU A 181 33.75 -27.56 -36.22
CA GLU A 181 33.54 -27.49 -37.70
C GLU A 181 32.96 -26.07 -37.98
N SER A 182 33.60 -25.11 -38.66
CA SER A 182 34.32 -25.03 -39.93
C SER A 182 33.41 -24.91 -41.18
N VAL A 183 33.62 -23.79 -41.91
CA VAL A 183 33.20 -23.46 -43.31
C VAL A 183 31.73 -23.03 -43.50
N GLY A 184 31.37 -21.96 -44.21
CA GLY A 184 32.08 -20.97 -45.06
C GLY A 184 31.22 -19.70 -45.18
N GLU A 185 31.79 -18.51 -45.30
CA GLU A 185 32.29 -17.90 -46.54
C GLU A 185 31.29 -18.03 -47.71
N SER A 186 30.48 -16.98 -47.90
CA SER A 186 30.09 -16.55 -49.25
C SER A 186 29.75 -15.07 -49.21
N ALA A 187 30.70 -14.27 -49.69
CA ALA A 187 30.49 -12.90 -50.11
C ALA A 187 30.21 -12.94 -51.61
N GLU A 188 29.07 -12.39 -52.05
CA GLU A 188 28.92 -11.90 -53.41
C GLU A 188 27.89 -10.76 -53.43
N GLN A 189 28.41 -9.60 -53.79
CA GLN A 189 27.78 -8.39 -54.30
C GLN A 189 28.41 -8.20 -55.71
N PRO A 190 27.98 -7.31 -56.63
CA PRO A 190 26.69 -6.67 -56.92
C PRO A 190 26.22 -6.92 -58.38
N GLU A 191 24.99 -6.55 -58.73
CA GLU A 191 24.55 -6.11 -60.07
C GLU A 191 23.25 -5.31 -59.84
N GLU A 192 23.22 -3.97 -59.89
CA GLU A 192 23.22 -3.07 -61.06
C GLU A 192 22.03 -3.31 -62.01
N SER A 193 21.04 -2.41 -61.99
CA SER A 193 20.43 -1.82 -63.21
C SER A 193 19.37 -0.75 -62.87
N GLU A 194 19.68 0.47 -63.32
CA GLU A 194 18.86 1.49 -64.02
C GLU A 194 17.45 1.88 -63.51
N THR A 195 17.28 3.12 -63.03
CA THR A 195 16.79 4.34 -63.73
C THR A 195 15.39 4.26 -64.33
N GLU A 196 14.44 5.01 -63.74
CA GLU A 196 13.50 5.81 -64.51
C GLU A 196 13.12 7.09 -63.73
N GLN A 197 13.35 8.23 -64.39
CA GLN A 197 12.88 9.56 -64.02
C GLN A 197 11.36 9.63 -64.24
N THR A 198 10.61 10.32 -63.38
CA THR A 198 9.42 11.09 -63.78
C THR A 198 9.14 12.17 -62.73
N GLU A 199 8.64 13.29 -63.23
CA GLU A 199 8.72 14.67 -62.77
C GLU A 199 7.84 15.03 -61.56
N GLU A 200 8.23 16.12 -60.89
CA GLU A 200 7.42 16.91 -59.96
C GLU A 200 6.06 17.31 -60.55
N PRO A 201 5.07 17.56 -59.68
CA PRO A 201 4.72 18.97 -59.54
C PRO A 201 4.64 19.42 -58.10
N VAL A 202 5.21 20.61 -57.89
CA VAL A 202 5.05 21.50 -56.75
C VAL A 202 3.55 21.81 -56.55
N GLU A 203 2.97 21.37 -55.45
CA GLU A 203 1.71 21.93 -54.93
C GLU A 203 1.95 22.72 -53.64
N GLU A 204 1.42 23.93 -53.72
CA GLU A 204 1.46 25.05 -52.80
C GLU A 204 0.62 24.74 -51.55
N ILE A 205 1.27 24.66 -50.39
CA ILE A 205 0.59 24.46 -49.11
C ILE A 205 -0.05 25.77 -48.66
N THR A 206 -1.30 26.01 -49.04
CA THR A 206 -2.17 26.99 -48.37
C THR A 206 -2.82 26.34 -47.14
N PRO A 207 -2.84 26.99 -45.97
CA PRO A 207 -3.47 26.42 -44.78
C PRO A 207 -5.00 26.36 -44.96
N PRO A 208 -5.66 25.26 -44.57
CA PRO A 208 -7.11 25.16 -44.64
C PRO A 208 -7.77 26.14 -43.64
N PRO A 209 -8.89 26.79 -44.03
CA PRO A 209 -9.60 27.71 -43.15
C PRO A 209 -10.27 26.92 -42.01
N ALA A 210 -9.87 27.24 -40.79
CA ALA A 210 -10.56 26.88 -39.57
C ALA A 210 -11.99 27.43 -39.60
N ASN A 211 -12.99 26.54 -39.70
CA ASN A 211 -14.34 26.76 -39.17
C ASN A 211 -15.19 25.48 -39.23
N VAL A 212 -16.10 25.40 -38.25
CA VAL A 212 -17.21 24.44 -38.08
C VAL A 212 -16.90 23.20 -37.24
N ILE A 213 -16.61 23.39 -35.94
CA ILE A 213 -17.29 22.67 -34.83
C ILE A 213 -17.42 23.66 -33.65
N LEU A 214 -18.39 24.57 -33.73
CA LEU A 214 -18.75 25.45 -32.61
C LEU A 214 -20.27 25.57 -32.56
N GLY A 215 -20.92 24.51 -32.07
CA GLY A 215 -22.37 24.47 -31.96
C GLY A 215 -22.82 23.14 -31.42
N ILE A 216 -22.93 23.07 -30.08
CA ILE A 216 -23.71 22.16 -29.22
C ILE A 216 -22.85 21.93 -27.98
N LEU A 217 -23.06 22.76 -26.95
CA LEU A 217 -22.87 22.53 -25.50
C LEU A 217 -22.94 23.88 -24.77
N ARG A 218 -24.04 24.62 -24.97
CA ARG A 218 -24.35 25.87 -24.23
C ARG A 218 -25.52 25.72 -23.26
N THR A 219 -25.94 24.50 -22.95
CA THR A 219 -27.20 24.29 -22.23
C THR A 219 -27.16 23.11 -21.27
N VAL A 220 -26.27 23.11 -20.27
CA VAL A 220 -26.50 22.53 -18.92
C VAL A 220 -25.25 22.71 -18.04
N SER A 221 -25.14 23.82 -17.31
CA SER A 221 -24.37 23.84 -16.04
C SER A 221 -24.75 25.02 -15.13
N ASN A 222 -26.04 25.22 -14.89
CA ASN A 222 -26.53 26.08 -13.80
C ASN A 222 -27.16 25.26 -12.65
N PHE A 223 -26.94 23.93 -12.62
CA PHE A 223 -27.63 23.06 -11.67
C PHE A 223 -26.88 22.88 -10.33
N PHE A 224 -25.57 23.13 -10.26
CA PHE A 224 -24.77 22.92 -9.05
C PHE A 224 -24.42 24.18 -8.24
N LEU A 225 -24.95 25.35 -8.60
CA LEU A 225 -24.80 26.57 -7.80
C LEU A 225 -25.98 26.84 -6.83
N GLY A 226 -27.00 25.95 -6.80
CA GLY A 226 -28.24 26.16 -6.04
C GLY A 226 -28.26 25.66 -4.59
N LEU A 227 -27.19 25.01 -4.10
CA LEU A 227 -27.17 24.41 -2.75
C LEU A 227 -26.38 25.21 -1.70
N LEU A 228 -25.75 26.32 -2.07
CA LEU A 228 -25.10 27.22 -1.12
C LEU A 228 -26.06 28.35 -0.75
N LYS A 229 -26.80 28.16 0.35
CA LYS A 229 -27.54 29.24 1.00
C LYS A 229 -26.54 30.35 1.38
N PRO A 230 -26.82 31.63 1.08
CA PRO A 230 -25.93 32.73 1.41
C PRO A 230 -26.00 32.99 2.91
N THR A 231 -25.12 32.35 3.68
CA THR A 231 -24.80 32.82 5.03
C THR A 231 -23.78 33.94 4.84
N GLY A 232 -24.08 35.13 5.38
CA GLY A 232 -23.39 36.39 5.09
C GLY A 232 -21.98 36.51 5.65
N MET A 233 -21.14 35.49 5.49
CA MET A 233 -19.70 35.62 5.63
C MET A 233 -19.15 36.02 4.27
N ALA A 234 -18.47 37.17 4.21
CA ALA A 234 -17.68 37.57 3.06
C ALA A 234 -16.50 36.61 2.92
N VAL A 235 -16.74 35.46 2.29
CA VAL A 235 -15.69 34.53 1.88
C VAL A 235 -14.95 35.23 0.76
N SER A 236 -13.68 35.55 0.98
CA SER A 236 -12.78 36.03 -0.08
C SER A 236 -12.94 35.09 -1.29
N GLU A 237 -13.31 35.65 -2.45
CA GLU A 237 -13.44 34.90 -3.70
C GLU A 237 -12.06 34.32 -4.06
N SER A 238 -11.73 33.16 -3.50
CA SER A 238 -10.55 32.40 -3.92
C SER A 238 -10.68 32.15 -5.42
N MET A 239 -9.67 32.56 -6.19
CA MET A 239 -9.69 32.40 -7.65
C MET A 239 -9.59 30.91 -7.98
N ILE A 240 -10.74 30.29 -8.27
CA ILE A 240 -10.81 28.92 -8.74
C ILE A 240 -10.50 28.91 -10.24
N THR A 241 -9.45 28.20 -10.64
CA THR A 241 -9.07 28.05 -12.05
C THR A 241 -9.25 26.61 -12.51
N GLU A 242 -9.98 26.40 -13.61
CA GLU A 242 -10.11 25.09 -14.25
C GLU A 242 -8.98 24.86 -15.25
N ILE A 243 -8.30 23.71 -15.14
CA ILE A 243 -7.18 23.33 -16.00
C ILE A 243 -7.54 22.03 -16.72
N LYS A 244 -7.84 22.12 -18.02
CA LYS A 244 -8.19 20.97 -18.87
C LYS A 244 -6.94 20.39 -19.49
N ARG A 245 -6.73 19.09 -19.35
CA ARG A 245 -5.53 18.37 -19.81
C ARG A 245 -5.89 16.98 -20.30
N GLU A 246 -4.93 16.34 -20.96
CA GLU A 246 -4.99 14.95 -21.38
C GLU A 246 -3.73 14.22 -20.92
N VAL A 247 -3.87 12.93 -20.67
CA VAL A 247 -2.76 11.99 -20.38
C VAL A 247 -2.98 10.72 -21.19
N SER A 248 -1.89 10.04 -21.54
CA SER A 248 -1.94 8.69 -22.09
C SER A 248 -1.04 7.76 -21.27
N ALA A 249 -1.09 6.46 -21.54
CA ALA A 249 -0.28 5.50 -20.80
C ALA A 249 1.24 5.75 -20.88
N ASN A 250 1.69 6.40 -21.95
CA ASN A 250 3.09 6.68 -22.20
C ASN A 250 3.47 8.16 -22.01
N GLU A 251 2.47 9.03 -21.78
CA GLU A 251 2.66 10.48 -21.69
C GLU A 251 1.98 11.01 -20.43
N PRO A 252 2.65 10.96 -19.27
CA PRO A 252 2.14 11.53 -18.05
C PRO A 252 2.14 13.06 -18.11
N PHE A 253 1.22 13.68 -17.39
CA PHE A 253 1.11 15.13 -17.27
C PHE A 253 1.75 15.59 -15.97
N ILE A 254 2.60 16.62 -16.05
CA ILE A 254 3.27 17.22 -14.91
C ILE A 254 2.77 18.66 -14.75
N TYR A 255 2.34 19.00 -13.55
CA TYR A 255 1.92 20.34 -13.17
C TYR A 255 2.78 20.89 -12.04
N ASP A 256 3.51 21.98 -12.29
CA ASP A 256 4.28 22.68 -11.27
C ASP A 256 3.35 23.58 -10.45
N LEU A 257 3.21 23.29 -9.15
CA LEU A 257 2.40 24.08 -8.23
C LEU A 257 3.13 25.40 -7.91
N LYS A 258 2.41 26.51 -7.78
CA LYS A 258 2.98 27.73 -7.17
C LYS A 258 2.92 27.62 -5.64
N LYS A 259 3.73 28.41 -4.95
CA LYS A 259 3.66 28.51 -3.49
C LYS A 259 2.23 28.91 -3.07
N GLY A 260 1.61 28.14 -2.17
CA GLY A 260 0.23 28.36 -1.71
C GLY A 260 -0.86 27.91 -2.69
N GLU A 261 -0.48 27.30 -3.83
CA GLU A 261 -1.43 26.72 -4.78
C GLU A 261 -1.74 25.26 -4.41
N SER A 262 -3.03 24.92 -4.36
CA SER A 262 -3.49 23.53 -4.31
C SER A 262 -4.21 23.18 -5.59
N VAL A 263 -4.16 21.90 -5.98
CA VAL A 263 -4.82 21.39 -7.17
C VAL A 263 -5.58 20.12 -6.80
N GLU A 264 -6.83 20.01 -7.24
CA GLU A 264 -7.70 18.85 -7.02
C GLU A 264 -8.28 18.37 -8.36
N LEU A 265 -8.51 17.07 -8.52
CA LEU A 265 -9.25 16.56 -9.68
C LEU A 265 -10.73 16.93 -9.55
N LEU A 266 -11.32 17.50 -10.61
CA LEU A 266 -12.77 17.71 -10.67
C LEU A 266 -13.45 16.34 -10.83
N SER A 267 -14.23 15.92 -9.82
CA SER A 267 -14.88 14.61 -9.84
C SER A 267 -15.80 14.42 -11.04
N GLY A 268 -15.72 13.26 -11.69
CA GLY A 268 -16.47 12.92 -12.90
C GLY A 268 -15.98 13.63 -14.16
N SER A 269 -14.81 14.29 -14.14
CA SER A 269 -14.26 14.97 -15.31
C SER A 269 -13.45 14.05 -16.24
N VAL A 270 -13.14 12.82 -15.81
CA VAL A 270 -12.28 11.89 -16.54
C VAL A 270 -13.05 11.21 -17.67
N LYS A 271 -12.53 11.32 -18.90
CA LYS A 271 -13.18 10.75 -20.10
C LYS A 271 -12.20 10.51 -21.24
N THR A 272 -12.54 9.62 -22.17
CA THR A 272 -11.89 9.51 -23.49
C THR A 272 -12.72 10.25 -24.53
N ASN A 273 -12.32 10.17 -25.81
CA ASN A 273 -13.15 10.64 -26.93
C ASN A 273 -14.46 9.85 -27.08
N SER A 274 -14.51 8.60 -26.60
CA SER A 274 -15.63 7.68 -26.79
C SER A 274 -16.52 7.55 -25.55
N LYS A 275 -15.98 7.68 -24.33
CA LYS A 275 -16.76 7.42 -23.10
C LYS A 275 -16.27 8.18 -21.87
N SER A 276 -17.18 8.34 -20.90
CA SER A 276 -16.81 8.78 -19.55
C SER A 276 -16.14 7.65 -18.78
N LEU A 277 -15.13 7.98 -17.99
CA LEU A 277 -14.39 7.03 -17.16
C LEU A 277 -14.61 7.33 -15.68
N SER A 278 -14.21 6.38 -14.82
CA SER A 278 -14.12 6.60 -13.38
C SER A 278 -12.89 7.44 -13.05
N ASP A 279 -12.97 8.28 -12.02
CA ASP A 279 -11.85 9.10 -11.56
C ASP A 279 -10.64 8.27 -11.11
N ASN A 280 -10.88 7.02 -10.67
CA ASN A 280 -9.84 6.08 -10.24
C ASN A 280 -8.93 5.59 -11.39
N VAL A 281 -9.27 5.89 -12.64
CA VAL A 281 -8.43 5.57 -13.80
C VAL A 281 -7.17 6.44 -13.86
N LEU A 282 -7.16 7.56 -13.14
CA LEU A 282 -6.01 8.43 -13.00
C LEU A 282 -5.25 8.15 -11.70
N GLN A 283 -3.93 8.06 -11.81
CA GLN A 283 -3.02 8.07 -10.68
C GLN A 283 -2.45 9.48 -10.52
N ILE A 284 -2.68 10.09 -9.35
CA ILE A 284 -2.22 11.44 -9.01
C ILE A 284 -1.20 11.36 -7.88
N ILE A 285 0.01 11.87 -8.12
CA ILE A 285 1.13 11.86 -7.18
C ILE A 285 1.60 13.29 -6.93
N TYR A 286 1.75 13.68 -5.66
CA TYR A 286 2.22 15.00 -5.25
C TYR A 286 3.66 14.90 -4.74
N GLU A 287 4.62 15.49 -5.45
CA GLU A 287 6.03 15.43 -5.11
C GLU A 287 6.75 16.75 -5.41
N ASN A 288 7.53 17.26 -4.46
CA ASN A 288 8.42 18.41 -4.66
C ASN A 288 7.72 19.62 -5.31
N ASN A 289 6.53 19.97 -4.83
CA ASN A 289 5.73 21.08 -5.38
C ASN A 289 5.29 20.87 -6.84
N ARG A 290 5.13 19.60 -7.25
CA ARG A 290 4.62 19.18 -8.56
C ARG A 290 3.54 18.12 -8.38
N VAL A 291 2.61 18.09 -9.32
CA VAL A 291 1.58 17.05 -9.44
C VAL A 291 1.88 16.24 -10.70
N LEU A 292 2.14 14.95 -10.54
CA LEU A 292 2.29 13.99 -11.62
C LEU A 292 0.97 13.23 -11.78
N ILE A 293 0.40 13.29 -12.98
CA ILE A 293 -0.85 12.62 -13.32
C ILE A 293 -0.54 11.62 -14.44
N SER A 294 -0.90 10.37 -14.21
CA SER A 294 -0.68 9.28 -15.16
C SER A 294 -1.90 8.37 -15.22
N THR A 295 -1.96 7.52 -16.22
CA THR A 295 -3.01 6.52 -16.38
C THR A 295 -2.41 5.27 -17.00
N ASN A 296 -2.94 4.10 -16.70
CA ASN A 296 -2.63 2.84 -17.38
C ASN A 296 -3.77 2.39 -18.31
N TYR A 297 -4.71 3.30 -18.59
CA TYR A 297 -5.90 3.02 -19.36
C TYR A 297 -5.60 2.55 -20.78
N SER A 298 -6.26 1.47 -21.21
CA SER A 298 -6.17 0.91 -22.56
C SER A 298 -7.52 0.45 -23.09
N GLU A 299 -7.65 0.41 -24.41
CA GLU A 299 -8.80 -0.12 -25.13
C GLU A 299 -8.32 -1.20 -26.12
N ILE A 300 -9.15 -2.20 -26.38
CA ILE A 300 -8.86 -3.22 -27.39
C ILE A 300 -9.55 -2.76 -28.69
N GLU A 301 -8.76 -2.43 -29.70
CA GLU A 301 -9.23 -2.10 -31.03
C GLU A 301 -9.51 -3.41 -31.78
N SER A 302 -10.74 -3.91 -31.65
CA SER A 302 -11.20 -5.02 -32.49
C SER A 302 -11.31 -4.52 -33.93
N ALA A 303 -10.44 -4.99 -34.81
CA ALA A 303 -10.40 -4.67 -36.24
C ALA A 303 -11.59 -5.29 -37.01
N SER A 304 -12.82 -5.05 -36.55
CA SER A 304 -14.03 -5.55 -37.18
C SER A 304 -14.78 -4.39 -37.80
N ASP A 305 -14.56 -4.19 -39.11
CA ASP A 305 -15.39 -3.40 -40.01
C ASP A 305 -16.81 -4.01 -40.04
N SER A 306 -17.62 -3.74 -39.02
CA SER A 306 -19.09 -3.83 -39.05
C SER A 306 -19.66 -3.55 -37.67
N ASP A 307 -20.36 -2.41 -37.56
CA ASP A 307 -21.50 -2.04 -36.69
C ASP A 307 -22.01 -3.01 -35.61
N VAL A 308 -21.14 -3.65 -34.85
CA VAL A 308 -21.52 -4.48 -33.71
C VAL A 308 -20.87 -3.87 -32.48
N ASN A 309 -21.68 -3.08 -31.76
CA ASN A 309 -21.44 -2.62 -30.39
C ASN A 309 -21.30 -3.83 -29.44
N GLN A 310 -20.21 -4.59 -29.53
CA GLN A 310 -19.80 -5.55 -28.51
C GLN A 310 -18.75 -4.86 -27.64
N THR A 311 -19.26 -4.40 -26.50
CA THR A 311 -18.56 -3.74 -25.41
C THR A 311 -17.41 -4.58 -24.87
N ASN A 312 -16.17 -4.07 -24.96
CA ASN A 312 -15.08 -3.95 -23.97
C ASN A 312 -15.06 -4.85 -22.69
N GLU A 313 -15.57 -6.07 -22.72
CA GLU A 313 -15.62 -6.96 -21.55
C GLU A 313 -14.23 -7.50 -21.17
N THR A 314 -13.26 -7.56 -22.08
CA THR A 314 -12.01 -8.31 -21.85
C THR A 314 -11.02 -7.63 -20.89
N VAL A 315 -10.95 -6.29 -20.84
CA VAL A 315 -10.09 -5.55 -19.88
C VAL A 315 -10.69 -5.53 -18.46
N LEU A 316 -12.01 -5.72 -18.35
CA LEU A 316 -12.67 -6.01 -17.07
C LEU A 316 -12.28 -7.38 -16.51
N ILE A 317 -11.78 -8.32 -17.31
CA ILE A 317 -11.49 -9.67 -16.84
C ILE A 317 -10.25 -9.71 -15.96
N ILE A 318 -9.18 -8.94 -16.25
CA ILE A 318 -7.97 -8.94 -15.40
C ILE A 318 -8.25 -8.20 -14.08
N SER A 319 -8.92 -7.04 -14.14
CA SER A 319 -9.35 -6.34 -12.93
C SER A 319 -10.35 -7.16 -12.10
N ASN A 320 -11.23 -7.95 -12.73
CA ASN A 320 -12.12 -8.88 -12.02
C ASN A 320 -11.41 -10.12 -11.48
N LEU A 321 -10.43 -10.71 -12.19
CA LEU A 321 -9.69 -11.88 -11.70
C LEU A 321 -8.85 -11.53 -10.48
N VAL A 322 -8.22 -10.36 -10.51
CA VAL A 322 -7.44 -9.86 -9.37
C VAL A 322 -8.37 -9.42 -8.24
N ASN A 323 -9.53 -8.81 -8.53
CA ASN A 323 -10.55 -8.53 -7.51
C ASN A 323 -11.14 -9.80 -6.87
N GLU A 324 -11.33 -10.90 -7.63
CA GLU A 324 -11.76 -12.19 -7.06
C GLU A 324 -10.74 -12.75 -6.06
N SER A 325 -9.45 -12.51 -6.29
CA SER A 325 -8.40 -12.99 -5.39
C SER A 325 -8.31 -12.18 -4.08
N PHE A 326 -8.71 -10.91 -4.08
CA PHE A 326 -8.59 -10.05 -2.91
C PHE A 326 -9.93 -9.69 -2.22
N ASN A 327 -11.09 -10.02 -2.81
CA ASN A 327 -12.45 -9.75 -2.30
C ASN A 327 -12.53 -8.47 -1.45
N ILE A 328 -12.12 -7.36 -2.04
CA ILE A 328 -12.05 -6.07 -1.36
C ILE A 328 -13.46 -5.50 -1.33
N GLU A 329 -14.23 -5.87 -0.30
CA GLU A 329 -15.51 -5.22 -0.05
C GLU A 329 -15.23 -3.79 0.45
N PRO A 330 -15.71 -2.74 -0.23
CA PRO A 330 -15.57 -1.37 0.26
C PRO A 330 -16.28 -1.20 1.60
N LEU A 331 -15.93 -0.14 2.34
CA LEU A 331 -16.65 0.23 3.56
C LEU A 331 -18.12 0.53 3.23
N THR A 332 -19.02 -0.04 4.02
CA THR A 332 -20.46 0.22 3.93
C THR A 332 -20.78 1.65 4.37
N GLU A 333 -21.94 2.18 3.95
CA GLU A 333 -22.39 3.52 4.38
C GLU A 333 -22.53 3.63 5.91
N GLU A 334 -22.95 2.55 6.57
CA GLU A 334 -23.06 2.48 8.04
C GLU A 334 -21.68 2.56 8.71
N GLU A 335 -20.69 1.85 8.17
CA GLU A 335 -19.31 1.87 8.62
C GLU A 335 -18.69 3.28 8.48
N ASN A 336 -18.87 3.92 7.32
CA ASN A 336 -18.40 5.29 7.10
C ASN A 336 -19.06 6.28 8.07
N LYS A 337 -20.36 6.14 8.32
CA LYS A 337 -21.08 7.00 9.27
C LYS A 337 -20.55 6.87 10.71
N ILE A 338 -20.13 5.68 11.14
CA ILE A 338 -19.54 5.48 12.47
C ILE A 338 -18.19 6.22 12.58
N LEU A 339 -17.35 6.15 11.54
CA LEU A 339 -16.09 6.88 11.49
C LEU A 339 -16.34 8.39 11.56
N GLU A 340 -17.26 8.91 10.75
CA GLU A 340 -17.62 10.34 10.75
C GLU A 340 -18.21 10.80 12.10
N GLU A 341 -19.07 10.01 12.74
CA GLU A 341 -19.70 10.36 14.03
C GLU A 341 -18.66 10.44 15.17
N LYS A 342 -17.67 9.55 15.15
CA LYS A 342 -16.72 9.39 16.27
C LYS A 342 -15.44 10.17 16.10
N LEU A 343 -14.91 10.19 14.87
CA LEU A 343 -13.64 10.81 14.56
C LEU A 343 -13.84 12.16 13.87
N GLY A 344 -14.99 12.40 13.24
CA GLY A 344 -15.24 13.59 12.42
C GLY A 344 -14.82 13.38 10.96
N ASN A 345 -14.69 14.47 10.20
CA ASN A 345 -14.16 14.44 8.82
C ASN A 345 -12.63 14.24 8.83
N ILE A 346 -12.16 13.11 9.34
CA ILE A 346 -10.74 12.77 9.31
C ILE A 346 -10.46 11.93 8.07
N SER A 347 -9.47 12.35 7.28
CA SER A 347 -8.94 11.57 6.16
C SER A 347 -7.86 10.62 6.67
N VAL A 348 -7.77 9.42 6.09
CA VAL A 348 -6.65 8.52 6.35
C VAL A 348 -5.39 9.10 5.72
N GLU A 349 -4.40 9.40 6.55
CA GLU A 349 -3.12 9.94 6.11
C GLU A 349 -2.06 8.85 6.06
N ARG A 350 -1.14 8.96 5.10
CA ARG A 350 0.05 8.11 5.06
C ARG A 350 1.14 8.77 5.90
N ILE A 351 1.41 8.19 7.07
CA ILE A 351 2.37 8.75 8.03
C ILE A 351 3.81 8.26 7.79
N LYS A 352 3.98 7.15 7.06
CA LYS A 352 5.30 6.54 6.83
C LYS A 352 5.37 5.81 5.49
N THR A 353 6.51 5.91 4.80
CA THR A 353 6.86 5.14 3.60
C THR A 353 8.38 4.94 3.61
N GLU A 354 8.85 3.71 3.82
CA GLU A 354 10.28 3.39 3.77
C GLU A 354 10.54 2.03 3.13
N LEU A 355 11.69 1.86 2.48
CA LEU A 355 12.16 0.57 1.99
C LEU A 355 13.16 0.01 3.01
N PHE A 356 12.79 -1.08 3.70
CA PHE A 356 13.63 -1.70 4.72
C PHE A 356 13.78 -3.20 4.46
N ASN A 357 15.02 -3.67 4.30
CA ASN A 357 15.36 -5.07 4.00
C ASN A 357 14.58 -5.66 2.81
N GLY A 358 14.46 -4.91 1.72
CA GLY A 358 13.78 -5.37 0.51
C GLY A 358 12.25 -5.45 0.65
N ARG A 359 11.67 -4.74 1.63
CA ARG A 359 10.23 -4.65 1.85
C ARG A 359 9.79 -3.20 1.98
N TYR A 360 8.66 -2.83 1.38
CA TYR A 360 8.03 -1.55 1.61
C TYR A 360 7.33 -1.56 2.97
N ILE A 361 7.65 -0.60 3.83
CA ILE A 361 6.95 -0.35 5.09
C ILE A 361 6.07 0.87 4.89
N ILE A 362 4.75 0.68 4.95
CA ILE A 362 3.76 1.74 4.79
C ILE A 362 3.02 1.92 6.12
N GLY A 363 3.01 3.15 6.63
CA GLY A 363 2.25 3.53 7.82
C GLY A 363 1.02 4.36 7.47
N TYR A 364 -0.11 4.03 8.08
CA TYR A 364 -1.37 4.78 7.98
C TYR A 364 -1.74 5.37 9.35
N GLY A 365 -2.27 6.58 9.35
CA GLY A 365 -2.77 7.30 10.53
C GLY A 365 -4.19 7.80 10.32
N LEU A 366 -5.01 7.72 11.38
CA LEU A 366 -6.37 8.24 11.43
C LEU A 366 -6.66 8.73 12.86
N GLY A 367 -6.47 10.03 13.09
CA GLY A 367 -6.57 10.60 14.44
C GLY A 367 -5.49 10.03 15.37
N GLU A 368 -5.91 9.35 16.43
CA GLU A 368 -4.99 8.69 17.40
C GLU A 368 -4.60 7.26 16.99
N TYR A 369 -5.22 6.71 15.94
CA TYR A 369 -5.00 5.35 15.49
C TYR A 369 -3.91 5.29 14.43
N ASN A 370 -2.94 4.40 14.61
CA ASN A 370 -1.82 4.21 13.68
C ASN A 370 -1.61 2.72 13.39
N ILE A 371 -1.25 2.37 12.16
CA ILE A 371 -0.84 1.02 11.78
C ILE A 371 0.31 1.04 10.78
N GLU A 372 1.20 0.05 10.84
CA GLU A 372 2.26 -0.16 9.86
C GLU A 372 2.11 -1.55 9.22
N TYR A 373 2.24 -1.60 7.89
CA TYR A 373 2.25 -2.80 7.09
C TYR A 373 3.57 -2.97 6.35
N SER A 374 3.91 -4.22 6.02
CA SER A 374 5.14 -4.56 5.31
C SER A 374 4.84 -5.42 4.09
N TYR A 375 5.18 -4.90 2.91
CA TYR A 375 4.96 -5.53 1.60
C TYR A 375 6.28 -5.94 0.97
N ASP A 376 6.30 -7.03 0.21
CA ASP A 376 7.50 -7.43 -0.51
C ASP A 376 7.77 -6.42 -1.65
N ALA A 377 9.04 -6.01 -1.82
CA ALA A 377 9.38 -4.96 -2.78
C ALA A 377 9.44 -5.43 -4.24
N ASP A 378 9.36 -6.74 -4.45
CA ASP A 378 9.30 -7.41 -5.76
C ASP A 378 7.87 -7.57 -6.28
N LEU A 379 6.85 -7.17 -5.50
CA LEU A 379 5.47 -7.15 -5.96
C LEU A 379 5.28 -6.17 -7.13
N ASP A 380 4.46 -6.59 -8.09
CA ASP A 380 3.98 -5.69 -9.13
C ASP A 380 3.22 -4.51 -8.50
N ASN A 381 3.38 -3.31 -9.06
CA ASN A 381 2.79 -2.09 -8.51
C ASN A 381 1.26 -2.18 -8.39
N GLU A 382 0.58 -2.86 -9.32
CA GLU A 382 -0.88 -3.03 -9.26
C GLU A 382 -1.27 -3.93 -8.08
N ILE A 383 -0.59 -5.07 -7.94
CA ILE A 383 -0.81 -6.02 -6.82
C ILE A 383 -0.50 -5.36 -5.47
N LEU A 384 0.60 -4.61 -5.41
CA LEU A 384 1.00 -3.88 -4.21
C LEU A 384 -0.08 -2.88 -3.79
N ASN A 385 -0.57 -2.05 -4.71
CA ASN A 385 -1.61 -1.07 -4.44
C ASN A 385 -2.92 -1.73 -3.98
N LEU A 386 -3.31 -2.85 -4.60
CA LEU A 386 -4.49 -3.62 -4.20
C LEU A 386 -4.35 -4.19 -2.79
N GLN A 387 -3.18 -4.76 -2.46
CA GLN A 387 -2.91 -5.29 -1.13
C GLN A 387 -2.94 -4.17 -0.08
N MET A 388 -2.36 -3.01 -0.41
CA MET A 388 -2.38 -1.81 0.43
C MET A 388 -3.80 -1.31 0.72
N GLU A 389 -4.65 -1.20 -0.30
CA GLU A 389 -6.05 -0.78 -0.10
C GLU A 389 -6.86 -1.81 0.70
N ASN A 390 -6.65 -3.12 0.47
CA ASN A 390 -7.32 -4.16 1.24
C ASN A 390 -6.95 -4.11 2.73
N ASP A 391 -5.65 -4.01 3.03
CA ASP A 391 -5.15 -3.90 4.40
C ASP A 391 -5.65 -2.62 5.09
N LYS A 392 -5.66 -1.50 4.37
CA LYS A 392 -6.23 -0.23 4.83
C LYS A 392 -7.72 -0.36 5.17
N ILE A 393 -8.54 -0.95 4.30
CA ILE A 393 -9.98 -1.17 4.56
C ILE A 393 -10.18 -2.08 5.78
N LYS A 394 -9.39 -3.15 5.88
CA LYS A 394 -9.45 -4.08 7.03
C LYS A 394 -9.12 -3.37 8.35
N TRP A 395 -8.08 -2.54 8.36
CA TRP A 395 -7.73 -1.73 9.51
C TRP A 395 -8.84 -0.76 9.91
N LEU A 396 -9.47 -0.09 8.94
CA LEU A 396 -10.61 0.80 9.21
C LEU A 396 -11.79 0.04 9.85
N ARG A 397 -12.07 -1.19 9.40
CA ARG A 397 -13.09 -2.04 10.03
C ARG A 397 -12.74 -2.43 11.47
N ASP A 398 -11.46 -2.72 11.74
CA ASP A 398 -10.99 -3.01 13.09
C ASP A 398 -11.19 -1.79 14.02
N ILE A 399 -10.91 -0.58 13.55
CA ILE A 399 -11.19 0.68 14.27
C ILE A 399 -12.70 0.83 14.52
N ILE A 400 -13.53 0.66 13.50
CA ILE A 400 -15.01 0.78 13.62
C ILE A 400 -15.54 -0.19 14.67
N LYS A 401 -15.02 -1.41 14.69
CA LYS A 401 -15.41 -2.43 15.66
C LYS A 401 -15.04 -2.04 17.09
N GLU A 402 -13.88 -1.40 17.28
CA GLU A 402 -13.44 -0.87 18.57
C GLU A 402 -14.36 0.29 19.02
N LEU A 403 -14.59 1.28 18.15
CA LEU A 403 -15.48 2.41 18.41
C LEU A 403 -16.93 1.98 18.72
N SER A 404 -17.41 0.93 18.04
CA SER A 404 -18.74 0.36 18.28
C SER A 404 -18.84 -0.33 19.64
N ARG A 405 -17.75 -0.92 20.12
CA ARG A 405 -17.71 -1.56 21.45
C ARG A 405 -17.81 -0.50 22.55
N GLU A 406 -17.11 0.62 22.42
CA GLU A 406 -17.16 1.72 23.38
C GLU A 406 -18.58 2.27 23.55
N LYS A 407 -19.32 2.41 22.45
CA LYS A 407 -20.73 2.85 22.45
C LYS A 407 -21.62 1.94 23.30
N SER A 408 -21.43 0.63 23.21
CA SER A 408 -22.21 -0.34 24.00
C SER A 408 -21.90 -0.29 25.49
N VAL A 409 -20.67 0.06 25.88
CA VAL A 409 -20.27 0.17 27.28
C VAL A 409 -20.84 1.44 27.90
N SER A 410 -20.76 2.59 27.21
CA SER A 410 -21.31 3.85 27.74
C SER A 410 -22.83 3.79 27.96
N GLU A 411 -23.57 3.16 27.04
CA GLU A 411 -25.04 3.09 27.15
C GLU A 411 -25.51 2.16 28.30
N SER A 412 -24.67 1.19 28.70
CA SER A 412 -24.97 0.32 29.84
C SER A 412 -24.77 0.97 31.21
N VAL A 413 -23.92 2.00 31.30
CA VAL A 413 -23.60 2.69 32.56
C VAL A 413 -24.65 3.74 32.91
N ASP A 414 -25.30 4.36 31.92
CA ASP A 414 -26.35 5.37 32.16
C ASP A 414 -27.72 4.77 32.55
N LEU A 415 -27.88 3.45 32.42
CA LEU A 415 -29.11 2.72 32.78
C LEU A 415 -29.06 2.09 34.19
N SER A 416 -27.94 2.21 34.90
CA SER A 416 -27.73 1.71 36.27
C SER A 416 -27.59 2.84 37.28
#